data_AF-A0A9D7FZ95-F1
#
_entry.id   AF-A0A9D7FZ95-F1
#
_cell.length_a   1.000
_cell.length_b   1.000
_cell.length_c   1.000
_cell.angle_alpha   90.00
_cell.angle_beta   90.00
_cell.angle_gamma   90.00
#
_symmetry.space_group_name_H-M   'P 1'
#
loop_
_entity.id
_entity.type
_entity.pdbx_description
1 polymer ?
#
loop_
_entity_poly.entity_id
_entity_poly.type
_entity_poly.pdbx_seq_one_letter_code
_entity_poly.pdbx_strand_id
1 'polypeptide(L)'
;MKGRVVLLIAHGSREEIANQEVCEMAQRMEKRLDRVPVIACFLDVASPDIPEGFRQAASLGACQITAIPFFLATGAHVGQDIPRILEDCRKGHPGIEVRITAAVGPDPGLDAIALERMHQASWPDQKPSGGRPMAQETVGSSPWLHKQSGIREEFRSVCGFRRNILTPADETRISISHLRINDSRNHYHKVLEEVYYVLKGEGSMSLDGETIPLRPGDAVVVRPGVRHHAEGDIEVLIICCPPFEDGDCFYDE
;
A
#
# COMPACT_ATOMS: atom_id res chain seq x y z
N MET A 1 -21.16 -6.34 -15.56
CA MET A 1 -19.92 -7.00 -15.09
C MET A 1 -20.20 -8.47 -14.86
N LYS A 2 -19.33 -9.35 -15.36
CA LYS A 2 -19.30 -10.76 -15.00
C LYS A 2 -19.16 -10.87 -13.46
N GLY A 3 -19.94 -11.71 -12.78
CA GLY A 3 -20.01 -11.78 -11.32
C GLY A 3 -18.66 -12.12 -10.70
N ARG A 4 -18.01 -11.15 -10.04
CA ARG A 4 -16.74 -11.33 -9.34
C ARG A 4 -17.02 -11.39 -7.84
N VAL A 5 -16.35 -12.28 -7.13
CA VAL A 5 -16.41 -12.38 -5.67
C VAL A 5 -15.00 -12.62 -5.12
N VAL A 6 -14.71 -12.09 -3.94
CA VAL A 6 -13.46 -12.33 -3.22
C VAL A 6 -13.73 -13.24 -2.03
N LEU A 7 -12.88 -14.24 -1.81
CA LEU A 7 -12.83 -15.01 -0.56
C LEU A 7 -11.62 -14.55 0.25
N LEU A 8 -11.86 -14.00 1.43
CA LEU A 8 -10.82 -13.67 2.41
C LEU A 8 -10.69 -14.84 3.38
N ILE A 9 -9.64 -15.65 3.19
CA ILE A 9 -9.47 -16.92 3.91
C ILE A 9 -8.54 -16.70 5.10
N ALA A 10 -9.06 -16.74 6.32
CA ALA A 10 -8.27 -16.70 7.54
C ALA A 10 -8.17 -18.10 8.18
N HIS A 11 -7.34 -18.26 9.22
CA HIS A 11 -7.26 -19.54 9.93
C HIS A 11 -8.58 -19.90 10.61
N GLY A 12 -9.22 -18.92 11.26
CA GLY A 12 -10.34 -19.13 12.17
C GLY A 12 -9.88 -19.36 13.61
N SER A 13 -10.66 -18.87 14.55
CA SER A 13 -10.40 -18.90 16.00
C SER A 13 -11.59 -19.50 16.75
N ARG A 14 -11.33 -20.09 17.92
CA ARG A 14 -12.39 -20.45 18.88
C ARG A 14 -12.99 -19.21 19.55
N GLU A 15 -12.23 -18.12 19.59
CA GLU A 15 -12.66 -16.84 20.12
C GLU A 15 -13.40 -16.05 19.04
N GLU A 16 -14.71 -15.87 19.22
CA GLU A 16 -15.58 -15.29 18.19
C GLU A 16 -15.22 -13.84 17.82
N ILE A 17 -14.68 -13.08 18.79
CA ILE A 17 -14.23 -11.70 18.57
C ILE A 17 -13.16 -11.65 17.46
N ALA A 18 -12.22 -12.61 17.44
CA ALA A 18 -11.17 -12.65 16.42
C ALA A 18 -11.74 -12.96 15.03
N ASN A 19 -12.78 -13.80 14.94
CA ASN A 19 -13.45 -14.08 13.68
C ASN A 19 -14.22 -12.85 13.17
N GLN A 20 -14.87 -12.12 14.08
CA GLN A 20 -15.59 -10.89 13.78
C GLN A 20 -14.68 -9.80 13.19
N GLU A 21 -13.46 -9.65 13.70
CA GLU A 21 -12.48 -8.70 13.16
C GLU A 21 -12.13 -8.98 11.68
N VAL A 22 -12.06 -10.27 11.30
CA VAL A 22 -11.85 -10.69 9.90
C VAL A 22 -13.09 -10.38 9.05
N CYS A 23 -14.29 -10.62 9.57
CA CYS A 23 -15.54 -10.27 8.90
C CYS A 23 -15.65 -8.75 8.65
N GLU A 24 -15.30 -7.92 9.64
CA GLU A 24 -15.29 -6.46 9.49
C GLU A 24 -14.26 -5.99 8.47
N MET A 25 -13.10 -6.65 8.40
CA MET A 25 -12.10 -6.39 7.38
C MET A 25 -12.62 -6.71 5.98
N ALA A 26 -13.30 -7.85 5.79
CA ALA A 26 -13.96 -8.18 4.52
C ALA A 26 -14.97 -7.10 4.11
N GLN A 27 -15.80 -6.61 5.05
CA GLN A 27 -16.74 -5.51 4.78
C GLN A 27 -16.03 -4.20 4.40
N ARG A 28 -14.89 -3.87 5.02
CA ARG A 28 -14.08 -2.70 4.63
C ARG A 28 -13.50 -2.87 3.23
N MET A 29 -13.08 -4.08 2.85
CA MET A 29 -12.59 -4.38 1.50
C MET A 29 -13.70 -4.27 0.45
N GLU A 30 -14.89 -4.80 0.73
CA GLU A 30 -16.06 -4.70 -0.16
C GLU A 30 -16.40 -3.24 -0.50
N LYS A 31 -16.39 -2.36 0.51
CA LYS A 31 -16.61 -0.92 0.32
C LYS A 31 -15.56 -0.26 -0.59
N ARG A 32 -14.31 -0.76 -0.57
CA ARG A 32 -13.20 -0.25 -1.40
C ARG A 32 -13.19 -0.81 -2.81
N LEU A 33 -13.78 -1.98 -3.02
CA LEU A 33 -13.83 -2.68 -4.31
C LEU A 33 -15.12 -2.37 -5.10
N ASP A 34 -15.73 -1.20 -4.91
CA ASP A 34 -16.97 -0.79 -5.56
C ASP A 34 -18.09 -1.85 -5.46
N ARG A 35 -18.28 -2.39 -4.23
CA ARG A 35 -19.30 -3.41 -3.90
C ARG A 35 -19.14 -4.76 -4.61
N VAL A 36 -17.92 -5.11 -5.04
CA VAL A 36 -17.60 -6.52 -5.30
C VAL A 36 -17.68 -7.28 -3.97
N PRO A 37 -18.54 -8.32 -3.83
CA PRO A 37 -18.71 -9.03 -2.57
C PRO A 37 -17.40 -9.63 -2.06
N VAL A 38 -17.15 -9.47 -0.76
CA VAL A 38 -16.00 -10.08 -0.07
C VAL A 38 -16.52 -10.96 1.06
N ILE A 39 -16.32 -12.26 0.93
CA ILE A 39 -16.77 -13.25 1.90
C ILE A 39 -15.57 -13.64 2.76
N ALA A 40 -15.65 -13.37 4.07
CA ALA A 40 -14.72 -13.94 5.03
C ALA A 40 -15.05 -15.43 5.22
N CYS A 41 -14.07 -16.30 5.08
CA CYS A 41 -14.20 -17.72 5.39
C CYS A 41 -12.94 -18.24 6.07
N PHE A 42 -13.06 -19.41 6.70
CA PHE A 42 -12.06 -19.90 7.62
C PHE A 42 -11.57 -21.29 7.23
N LEU A 43 -10.26 -21.51 7.40
CA LEU A 43 -9.63 -22.79 7.10
C LEU A 43 -10.04 -23.86 8.11
N ASP A 44 -10.18 -23.49 9.39
CA ASP A 44 -10.54 -24.40 10.48
C ASP A 44 -11.30 -23.65 11.58
N VAL A 45 -11.96 -24.39 12.47
CA VAL A 45 -12.51 -23.93 13.77
C VAL A 45 -13.69 -22.97 13.71
N ALA A 46 -13.81 -22.14 12.68
CA ALA A 46 -14.84 -21.11 12.53
C ALA A 46 -15.67 -21.31 11.25
N SER A 47 -16.81 -20.63 11.17
CA SER A 47 -17.72 -20.67 10.03
C SER A 47 -17.96 -19.26 9.46
N PRO A 48 -18.17 -19.11 8.14
CA PRO A 48 -18.24 -20.17 7.13
C PRO A 48 -16.85 -20.77 6.84
N ASP A 49 -16.80 -22.09 6.60
CA ASP A 49 -15.59 -22.75 6.11
C ASP A 49 -15.32 -22.39 4.63
N ILE A 50 -14.15 -22.75 4.09
CA ILE A 50 -13.81 -22.44 2.68
C ILE A 50 -14.86 -23.00 1.71
N PRO A 51 -15.33 -24.26 1.81
CA PRO A 51 -16.41 -24.77 0.97
C PRO A 51 -17.73 -23.99 1.06
N GLU A 52 -18.13 -23.56 2.26
CA GLU A 52 -19.34 -22.76 2.48
C GLU A 52 -19.18 -21.36 1.89
N GLY A 53 -18.03 -20.71 2.09
CA GLY A 53 -17.72 -19.45 1.43
C GLY A 53 -17.75 -19.55 -0.10
N PHE A 54 -17.25 -20.65 -0.65
CA PHE A 54 -17.35 -20.93 -2.09
C PHE A 54 -18.81 -21.08 -2.56
N ARG A 55 -19.64 -21.83 -1.82
CA ARG A 55 -21.08 -21.98 -2.13
C ARG A 55 -21.81 -20.65 -2.08
N GLN A 56 -21.49 -19.79 -1.11
CA GLN A 56 -22.03 -18.43 -1.03
C GLN A 56 -21.60 -17.59 -2.22
N ALA A 57 -20.33 -17.65 -2.64
CA ALA A 57 -19.89 -16.98 -3.86
C ALA A 57 -20.65 -17.48 -5.10
N ALA A 58 -20.84 -18.79 -5.22
CA ALA A 58 -21.57 -19.40 -6.32
C ALA A 58 -23.05 -18.97 -6.35
N SER A 59 -23.71 -18.89 -5.18
CA SER A 59 -25.12 -18.46 -5.09
C SER A 59 -25.33 -16.98 -5.45
N LEU A 60 -24.29 -16.15 -5.29
CA LEU A 60 -24.25 -14.76 -5.78
C LEU A 60 -24.03 -14.66 -7.30
N GLY A 61 -23.93 -15.78 -8.02
CA GLY A 61 -23.71 -15.80 -9.47
C GLY A 61 -22.27 -15.48 -9.85
N ALA A 62 -21.29 -15.77 -8.97
CA ALA A 62 -19.89 -15.61 -9.30
C ALA A 62 -19.52 -16.47 -10.51
N CYS A 63 -18.90 -15.86 -11.52
CA CYS A 63 -18.18 -16.57 -12.58
C CYS A 63 -16.67 -16.48 -12.38
N GLN A 64 -16.21 -15.65 -11.44
CA GLN A 64 -14.81 -15.56 -11.02
C GLN A 64 -14.73 -15.37 -9.51
N ILE A 65 -13.91 -16.19 -8.86
CA ILE A 65 -13.57 -16.11 -7.44
C ILE A 65 -12.07 -15.81 -7.30
N THR A 66 -11.74 -14.74 -6.56
CA THR A 66 -10.36 -14.45 -6.14
C THR A 66 -10.21 -14.80 -4.67
N ALA A 67 -9.41 -15.81 -4.35
CA ALA A 67 -9.11 -16.24 -2.99
C ALA A 67 -7.82 -15.57 -2.48
N ILE A 68 -7.93 -14.88 -1.34
CA ILE A 68 -6.83 -14.19 -0.66
C ILE A 68 -6.54 -14.93 0.66
N PRO A 69 -5.41 -15.66 0.77
CA PRO A 69 -5.00 -16.23 2.04
C PRO A 69 -4.54 -15.12 3.01
N PHE A 70 -5.32 -14.86 4.04
CA PHE A 70 -5.04 -13.89 5.10
C PHE A 70 -4.22 -14.52 6.23
N PHE A 71 -2.96 -14.84 5.94
CA PHE A 71 -2.00 -15.44 6.87
C PHE A 71 -0.70 -14.64 6.85
N LEU A 72 -0.17 -14.27 8.02
CA LEU A 72 1.09 -13.53 8.15
C LEU A 72 2.32 -14.42 7.93
N ALA A 73 2.20 -15.70 8.30
CA ALA A 73 3.21 -16.72 8.03
C ALA A 73 2.57 -17.87 7.25
N THR A 74 3.15 -18.20 6.11
CA THR A 74 2.75 -19.37 5.33
C THR A 74 3.50 -20.59 5.83
N GLY A 75 2.89 -21.36 6.73
CA GLY A 75 3.29 -22.74 6.92
C GLY A 75 3.08 -23.54 5.63
N ALA A 76 3.86 -24.60 5.41
CA ALA A 76 3.75 -25.45 4.21
C ALA A 76 2.32 -25.98 3.96
N HIS A 77 1.51 -26.12 5.01
CA HIS A 77 0.13 -26.57 4.96
C HIS A 77 -0.81 -25.58 4.24
N VAL A 78 -0.74 -24.28 4.55
CA VAL A 78 -1.63 -23.26 3.94
C VAL A 78 -1.48 -23.21 2.42
N GLY A 79 -0.24 -23.31 1.94
CA GLY A 79 0.07 -23.30 0.50
C GLY A 79 -0.40 -24.53 -0.27
N GLN A 80 -0.75 -25.63 0.41
CA GLN A 80 -1.23 -26.87 -0.21
C GLN A 80 -2.73 -27.08 0.02
N ASP A 81 -3.22 -26.80 1.23
CA ASP A 81 -4.59 -27.08 1.63
C ASP A 81 -5.60 -26.16 0.97
N ILE A 82 -5.35 -24.85 0.92
CA ILE A 82 -6.27 -23.88 0.31
C ILE A 82 -6.47 -24.18 -1.19
N PRO A 83 -5.40 -24.35 -2.00
CA PRO A 83 -5.57 -24.73 -3.41
C PRO A 83 -6.32 -26.05 -3.59
N ARG A 84 -6.04 -27.06 -2.76
CA ARG A 84 -6.72 -28.36 -2.83
C ARG A 84 -8.21 -28.24 -2.56
N ILE A 85 -8.59 -27.55 -1.48
CA ILE A 85 -9.99 -27.37 -1.08
C ILE A 85 -10.76 -26.58 -2.15
N LEU A 86 -10.17 -25.49 -2.67
CA LEU A 86 -10.80 -24.68 -3.72
C LEU A 86 -10.95 -25.45 -5.03
N GLU A 87 -9.96 -26.27 -5.39
CA GLU A 87 -10.04 -27.12 -6.59
C GLU A 87 -11.14 -28.18 -6.46
N ASP A 88 -11.30 -28.79 -5.28
CA ASP A 88 -12.40 -29.72 -5.01
C ASP A 88 -13.78 -29.03 -5.12
N CYS A 89 -13.91 -27.79 -4.64
CA CYS A 89 -15.13 -27.00 -4.80
C CYS A 89 -15.41 -26.67 -6.29
N ARG A 90 -14.35 -26.33 -7.04
CA ARG A 90 -14.41 -25.96 -8.45
C ARG A 90 -14.86 -27.11 -9.35
N LYS A 91 -14.51 -28.38 -9.01
CA LYS A 91 -14.99 -29.57 -9.76
C LYS A 91 -16.52 -29.63 -9.85
N GLY A 92 -17.24 -29.15 -8.82
CA GLY A 92 -18.70 -29.05 -8.83
C GLY A 92 -19.26 -27.83 -9.58
N HIS A 93 -18.41 -26.87 -9.97
CA HIS A 93 -18.79 -25.58 -10.55
C HIS A 93 -17.87 -25.19 -11.72
N PRO A 94 -17.89 -25.95 -12.85
CA PRO A 94 -16.93 -25.76 -13.94
C PRO A 94 -16.99 -24.39 -14.64
N GLY A 95 -18.09 -23.64 -14.46
CA GLY A 95 -18.25 -22.27 -14.98
C GLY A 95 -17.60 -21.18 -14.14
N ILE A 96 -17.01 -21.51 -12.99
CA ILE A 96 -16.37 -20.55 -12.07
C ILE A 96 -14.86 -20.62 -12.22
N GLU A 97 -14.25 -19.51 -12.65
CA GLU A 97 -12.80 -19.35 -12.62
C GLU A 97 -12.33 -19.06 -11.19
N VAL A 98 -11.29 -19.75 -10.72
CA VAL A 98 -10.71 -19.54 -9.38
C VAL A 98 -9.28 -19.03 -9.54
N ARG A 99 -8.97 -17.88 -8.91
CA ARG A 99 -7.62 -17.33 -8.81
C ARG A 99 -7.21 -17.26 -7.35
N ILE A 100 -6.01 -17.71 -7.03
CA ILE A 100 -5.44 -17.66 -5.68
C ILE A 100 -4.29 -16.66 -5.70
N THR A 101 -4.30 -15.67 -4.80
CA THR A 101 -3.19 -14.73 -4.66
C THR A 101 -2.06 -15.36 -3.84
N ALA A 102 -0.90 -14.71 -3.78
CA ALA A 102 0.01 -14.95 -2.67
C ALA A 102 -0.72 -14.68 -1.34
N ALA A 103 -0.31 -15.37 -0.28
CA ALA A 103 -0.76 -15.01 1.06
C ALA A 103 -0.28 -13.59 1.41
N VAL A 104 -0.97 -12.93 2.33
CA VAL A 104 -0.54 -11.61 2.83
C VAL A 104 0.92 -11.66 3.30
N GLY A 105 1.31 -12.71 4.02
CA GLY A 105 2.72 -13.01 4.31
C GLY A 105 3.43 -11.89 5.08
N PRO A 106 4.77 -11.87 5.10
CA PRO A 106 5.56 -10.79 5.67
C PRO A 106 5.68 -9.62 4.68
N ASP A 107 4.55 -9.00 4.33
CA ASP A 107 4.52 -7.80 3.50
C ASP A 107 5.22 -6.62 4.21
N PRO A 108 6.04 -5.79 3.52
CA PRO A 108 6.69 -4.63 4.13
C PRO A 108 5.73 -3.64 4.80
N GLY A 109 4.46 -3.58 4.38
CA GLY A 109 3.43 -2.81 5.05
C GLY A 109 3.12 -3.31 6.47
N LEU A 110 3.33 -4.59 6.77
CA LEU A 110 3.22 -5.14 8.12
C LEU A 110 4.41 -4.77 8.99
N ASP A 111 5.62 -4.67 8.42
CA ASP A 111 6.80 -4.18 9.13
C ASP A 111 6.56 -2.75 9.62
N ALA A 112 6.00 -1.89 8.74
CA ALA A 112 5.63 -0.53 9.09
C ALA A 112 4.61 -0.49 10.25
N ILE A 113 3.58 -1.34 10.21
CA ILE A 113 2.59 -1.43 11.30
C ILE A 113 3.22 -1.94 12.60
N ALA A 114 4.15 -2.90 12.52
CA ALA A 114 4.84 -3.44 13.69
C ALA A 114 5.75 -2.40 14.35
N LEU A 115 6.52 -1.65 13.54
CA LEU A 115 7.34 -0.54 14.00
C LEU A 115 6.49 0.56 14.64
N GLU A 116 5.36 0.93 14.03
CA GLU A 116 4.42 1.90 14.60
C GLU A 116 3.95 1.47 16.00
N ARG A 117 3.59 0.19 16.19
CA ARG A 117 3.20 -0.34 17.50
C ARG A 117 4.34 -0.33 18.52
N MET A 118 5.56 -0.60 18.08
CA MET A 118 6.76 -0.52 18.93
C MET A 118 6.97 0.90 19.45
N HIS A 119 6.84 1.91 18.58
CA HIS A 119 6.99 3.31 18.97
C HIS A 119 5.85 3.77 19.88
N GLN A 120 4.62 3.32 19.65
CA GLN A 120 3.48 3.54 20.56
C GLN A 120 3.72 2.98 21.96
N ALA A 121 4.52 1.92 22.09
CA ALA A 121 4.94 1.36 23.37
C ALA A 121 6.11 2.12 24.04
N SER A 122 6.54 3.26 23.48
CA SER A 122 7.65 4.08 23.97
C SER A 122 8.99 3.33 24.03
N TRP A 123 9.25 2.47 23.04
CA TRP A 123 10.56 1.81 22.91
C TRP A 123 11.67 2.85 22.67
N PRO A 124 12.80 2.81 23.39
CA PRO A 124 13.86 3.78 23.23
C PRO A 124 14.67 3.53 21.96
N ASP A 125 14.88 4.57 21.15
CA ASP A 125 15.81 4.53 20.02
C ASP A 125 17.23 4.24 20.49
N GLN A 126 17.76 3.06 20.14
CA GLN A 126 19.19 2.85 20.20
C GLN A 126 19.84 3.48 18.97
N LYS A 127 20.41 4.68 19.13
CA LYS A 127 21.33 5.23 18.14
C LYS A 127 22.48 4.24 17.92
N PRO A 128 22.83 3.89 16.68
CA PRO A 128 24.03 3.10 16.41
C PRO A 128 25.24 3.85 16.99
N SER A 129 25.97 3.19 17.88
CA SER A 129 27.18 3.74 18.48
C SER A 129 28.30 3.80 17.43
N GLY A 130 28.51 4.95 16.81
CA GLY A 130 29.66 5.17 15.94
C GLY A 130 29.68 6.54 15.24
N GLY A 131 30.26 7.55 15.90
CA GLY A 131 30.71 8.81 15.27
C GLY A 131 29.96 10.08 15.72
N ARG A 132 30.64 10.97 16.45
CA ARG A 132 30.28 12.40 16.65
C ARG A 132 30.97 13.24 15.56
N PRO A 133 30.60 14.52 15.31
CA PRO A 133 29.76 15.43 16.12
C PRO A 133 28.65 16.17 15.31
N MET A 134 27.58 16.70 15.89
CA MET A 134 27.49 18.03 16.52
C MET A 134 26.07 18.26 17.07
N ALA A 135 25.96 19.05 18.14
CA ALA A 135 24.77 19.59 18.82
C ALA A 135 23.43 18.86 18.58
N GLN A 136 23.14 17.89 19.45
CA GLN A 136 21.79 17.33 19.61
C GLN A 136 20.93 18.34 20.39
N GLU A 137 20.03 19.01 19.69
CA GLU A 137 18.75 19.36 20.30
C GLU A 137 17.96 18.05 20.43
N THR A 138 17.66 17.69 21.66
CA THR A 138 16.78 16.59 22.04
C THR A 138 15.38 16.87 21.49
N VAL A 139 14.99 16.22 20.39
CA VAL A 139 13.58 16.22 19.96
C VAL A 139 12.83 15.30 20.92
N GLY A 140 12.12 15.93 21.86
CA GLY A 140 11.21 15.25 22.78
C GLY A 140 9.98 14.68 22.05
N SER A 141 9.44 13.59 22.60
CA SER A 141 8.25 12.85 22.18
C SER A 141 6.95 13.67 22.26
N SER A 142 6.85 14.71 21.42
CA SER A 142 5.61 15.44 21.23
C SER A 142 4.65 14.61 20.36
N PRO A 143 3.33 14.61 20.63
CA PRO A 143 2.34 13.88 19.82
C PRO A 143 2.11 14.51 18.43
N TRP A 144 2.87 15.55 18.09
CA TRP A 144 2.80 16.27 16.85
C TRP A 144 4.23 16.56 16.37
N LEU A 145 4.39 16.62 15.05
CA LEU A 145 5.63 17.00 14.39
C LEU A 145 5.40 18.31 13.65
N HIS A 146 6.25 19.30 13.89
CA HIS A 146 6.24 20.57 13.15
C HIS A 146 7.59 20.75 12.45
N LYS A 147 7.56 20.87 11.12
CA LYS A 147 8.74 21.10 10.29
C LYS A 147 8.49 22.17 9.26
N GLN A 148 9.49 23.02 9.05
CA GLN A 148 9.47 24.02 8.00
C GLN A 148 10.29 23.55 6.81
N SER A 149 9.76 23.80 5.60
CA SER A 149 10.44 23.42 4.36
C SER A 149 11.76 24.18 4.18
N GLY A 150 11.82 25.47 4.51
CA GLY A 150 12.96 26.36 4.19
C GLY A 150 14.27 26.11 4.94
N ILE A 151 14.36 25.11 5.82
CA ILE A 151 15.54 24.84 6.66
C ILE A 151 16.50 23.83 6.01
N ARG A 152 16.05 23.07 5.00
CA ARG A 152 16.87 21.99 4.39
C ARG A 152 17.47 22.38 3.05
N GLU A 153 18.67 21.89 2.78
CA GLU A 153 19.36 22.07 1.50
C GLU A 153 18.55 21.46 0.35
N GLU A 154 18.53 22.18 -0.75
CA GLU A 154 17.94 21.73 -2.00
C GLU A 154 18.97 20.86 -2.75
N PHE A 155 18.54 19.72 -3.27
CA PHE A 155 19.39 18.81 -4.01
C PHE A 155 18.76 18.38 -5.34
N ARG A 156 19.61 17.96 -6.28
CA ARG A 156 19.15 17.45 -7.57
C ARG A 156 18.56 16.04 -7.39
N SER A 157 17.32 15.85 -7.84
CA SER A 157 16.60 14.58 -7.86
C SER A 157 16.18 14.21 -9.29
N VAL A 158 15.54 13.05 -9.47
CA VAL A 158 15.07 12.53 -10.76
C VAL A 158 14.15 13.52 -11.51
N CYS A 159 13.25 14.18 -10.78
CA CYS A 159 12.25 15.06 -11.37
C CYS A 159 12.61 16.56 -11.35
N GLY A 160 13.73 16.92 -10.72
CA GLY A 160 14.04 18.33 -10.49
C GLY A 160 14.78 18.59 -9.19
N PHE A 161 14.63 19.80 -8.68
CA PHE A 161 15.28 20.22 -7.44
C PHE A 161 14.36 19.98 -6.25
N ARG A 162 14.77 19.08 -5.36
CA ARG A 162 13.97 18.58 -4.25
C ARG A 162 14.46 19.16 -2.92
N ARG A 163 13.51 19.45 -2.05
CA ARG A 163 13.72 19.76 -0.63
C ARG A 163 12.78 18.91 0.22
N ASN A 164 13.35 17.97 0.97
CA ASN A 164 12.56 17.09 1.83
C ASN A 164 12.00 17.87 3.02
N ILE A 165 10.75 17.62 3.40
CA ILE A 165 10.07 18.21 4.56
C ILE A 165 9.87 17.11 5.60
N LEU A 166 9.15 16.05 5.23
CA LEU A 166 8.98 14.82 6.00
C LEU A 166 9.68 13.67 5.27
N THR A 167 10.45 12.89 6.01
CA THR A 167 11.29 11.78 5.52
C THR A 167 11.00 10.50 6.30
N PRO A 168 11.43 9.31 5.82
CA PRO A 168 11.30 8.07 6.59
C PRO A 168 11.86 8.17 8.02
N ALA A 169 12.93 8.95 8.23
CA ALA A 169 13.52 9.23 9.53
C ALA A 169 12.61 9.99 10.52
N ASP A 170 11.46 10.47 10.05
CA ASP A 170 10.45 11.14 10.87
C ASP A 170 9.35 10.19 11.35
N GLU A 171 9.45 8.91 10.99
CA GLU A 171 8.53 7.85 11.42
C GLU A 171 7.07 8.12 11.01
N THR A 172 6.88 8.93 9.96
CA THR A 172 5.58 9.22 9.38
C THR A 172 5.24 8.18 8.33
N ARG A 173 3.95 7.84 8.17
CA ARG A 173 3.47 6.95 7.09
C ARG A 173 3.58 7.54 5.68
N ILE A 174 3.97 8.80 5.59
CA ILE A 174 4.17 9.53 4.34
C ILE A 174 5.52 10.24 4.36
N SER A 175 6.09 10.48 3.19
CA SER A 175 7.10 11.52 3.02
C SER A 175 6.48 12.72 2.33
N ILE A 176 6.96 13.92 2.65
CA ILE A 176 6.55 15.16 1.98
C ILE A 176 7.80 15.87 1.52
N SER A 177 7.86 16.25 0.24
CA SER A 177 8.93 17.05 -0.32
C SER A 177 8.36 18.23 -1.11
N HIS A 178 9.06 19.35 -1.07
CA HIS A 178 8.86 20.40 -2.06
C HIS A 178 9.75 20.12 -3.26
N LEU A 179 9.20 20.16 -4.47
CA LEU A 179 9.93 19.87 -5.69
C LEU A 179 9.67 20.98 -6.71
N ARG A 180 10.76 21.53 -7.25
CA ARG A 180 10.73 22.39 -8.42
C ARG A 180 11.13 21.56 -9.63
N ILE A 181 10.18 21.39 -10.56
CA ILE A 181 10.39 20.55 -11.73
C ILE A 181 11.46 21.16 -12.62
N ASN A 182 12.39 20.32 -13.04
CA ASN A 182 13.46 20.71 -13.94
C ASN A 182 14.09 19.45 -14.53
N ASP A 183 14.17 19.34 -15.86
CA ASP A 183 14.83 18.21 -16.54
C ASP A 183 14.38 16.85 -15.95
N SER A 184 13.07 16.66 -15.85
CA SER A 184 12.47 15.48 -15.22
C SER A 184 12.69 14.26 -16.12
N ARG A 185 13.22 13.18 -15.56
CA ARG A 185 13.38 11.92 -16.27
C ARG A 185 12.15 11.03 -16.09
N ASN A 186 11.67 10.45 -17.18
CA ASN A 186 10.57 9.47 -17.15
C ASN A 186 10.97 8.23 -16.34
N HIS A 187 10.18 7.93 -15.31
CA HIS A 187 10.45 6.86 -14.35
C HIS A 187 9.15 6.32 -13.75
N TYR A 188 9.24 5.26 -12.95
CA TYR A 188 8.11 4.70 -12.22
C TYR A 188 8.55 4.14 -10.87
N HIS A 189 7.57 3.97 -9.97
CA HIS A 189 7.74 3.35 -8.67
C HIS A 189 7.04 1.99 -8.64
N LYS A 190 7.60 0.99 -7.94
CA LYS A 190 6.97 -0.34 -7.81
C LYS A 190 6.12 -0.46 -6.56
N VAL A 191 6.43 0.31 -5.52
CA VAL A 191 5.80 0.17 -4.20
C VAL A 191 4.98 1.40 -3.86
N LEU A 192 5.58 2.60 -3.94
CA LEU A 192 4.93 3.82 -3.47
C LEU A 192 3.88 4.37 -4.43
N GLU A 193 2.82 4.94 -3.85
CA GLU A 193 1.94 5.89 -4.52
C GLU A 193 2.50 7.30 -4.31
N GLU A 194 2.65 8.06 -5.40
CA GLU A 194 3.14 9.43 -5.37
C GLU A 194 2.00 10.40 -5.72
N VAL A 195 1.82 11.46 -4.92
CA VAL A 195 0.85 12.53 -5.18
C VAL A 195 1.59 13.82 -5.45
N TYR A 196 1.33 14.41 -6.63
CA TYR A 196 1.74 15.76 -6.98
C TYR A 196 0.62 16.71 -6.61
N TYR A 197 0.88 17.68 -5.74
CA TYR A 197 -0.01 18.81 -5.50
C TYR A 197 0.65 20.09 -6.00
N VAL A 198 0.08 20.72 -7.02
CA VAL A 198 0.69 21.88 -7.69
C VAL A 198 0.50 23.12 -6.83
N LEU A 199 1.61 23.72 -6.39
CA LEU A 199 1.60 24.94 -5.59
C LEU A 199 1.59 26.20 -6.46
N LYS A 200 2.38 26.18 -7.53
CA LYS A 200 2.62 27.35 -8.38
C LYS A 200 3.09 26.92 -9.77
N GLY A 201 2.85 27.79 -10.74
CA GLY A 201 3.35 27.63 -12.10
C GLY A 201 2.37 26.92 -13.02
N GLU A 202 2.80 26.67 -14.24
CA GLU A 202 2.02 25.96 -15.25
C GLU A 202 2.91 24.98 -16.01
N GLY A 203 2.37 23.81 -16.31
CA GLY A 203 3.12 22.74 -16.94
C GLY A 203 2.23 21.60 -17.41
N SER A 204 2.83 20.44 -17.61
CA SER A 204 2.13 19.22 -17.98
C SER A 204 2.78 18.00 -17.34
N MET A 205 2.02 16.93 -17.22
CA MET A 205 2.51 15.63 -16.78
C MET A 205 2.15 14.56 -17.80
N SER A 206 3.12 13.74 -18.16
CA SER A 206 2.90 12.50 -18.90
C SER A 206 2.67 11.36 -17.92
N LEU A 207 1.65 10.56 -18.17
CA LEU A 207 1.24 9.38 -17.41
C LEU A 207 0.98 8.24 -18.40
N ASP A 208 1.88 7.26 -18.49
CA ASP A 208 1.82 6.16 -19.47
C ASP A 208 1.54 6.61 -20.92
N GLY A 209 2.07 7.78 -21.31
CA GLY A 209 1.93 8.36 -22.64
C GLY A 209 0.71 9.27 -22.84
N GLU A 210 -0.19 9.37 -21.86
CA GLU A 210 -1.23 10.40 -21.84
C GLU A 210 -0.70 11.67 -21.16
N THR A 211 -0.93 12.83 -21.76
CA THR A 211 -0.47 14.11 -21.21
C THR A 211 -1.64 14.91 -20.66
N ILE A 212 -1.53 15.33 -19.40
CA ILE A 212 -2.48 16.21 -18.73
C ILE A 212 -1.84 17.57 -18.41
N PRO A 213 -2.58 18.69 -18.49
CA PRO A 213 -2.09 19.98 -18.02
C PRO A 213 -2.03 20.01 -16.49
N LEU A 214 -1.09 20.79 -15.95
CA LEU A 214 -0.94 21.04 -14.52
C LEU A 214 -1.10 22.53 -14.21
N ARG A 215 -1.93 22.86 -13.23
CA ARG A 215 -2.19 24.21 -12.73
C ARG A 215 -2.24 24.25 -11.20
N PRO A 216 -2.03 25.41 -10.55
CA PRO A 216 -2.07 25.51 -9.10
C PRO A 216 -3.39 25.02 -8.52
N GLY A 217 -3.31 24.16 -7.50
CA GLY A 217 -4.46 23.50 -6.88
C GLY A 217 -4.78 22.11 -7.45
N ASP A 218 -4.18 21.72 -8.57
CA ASP A 218 -4.33 20.37 -9.10
C ASP A 218 -3.64 19.34 -8.21
N ALA A 219 -4.27 18.18 -8.06
CA ALA A 219 -3.71 17.01 -7.41
C ALA A 219 -3.69 15.84 -8.41
N VAL A 220 -2.51 15.24 -8.62
CA VAL A 220 -2.33 14.07 -9.48
C VAL A 220 -1.81 12.91 -8.65
N VAL A 221 -2.54 11.79 -8.65
CA VAL A 221 -2.15 10.56 -7.96
C VAL A 221 -1.53 9.61 -8.98
N VAL A 222 -0.24 9.32 -8.79
CA VAL A 222 0.52 8.37 -9.58
C VAL A 222 0.57 7.04 -8.84
N ARG A 223 -0.12 6.04 -9.38
CA ARG A 223 -0.17 4.68 -8.80
C ARG A 223 1.14 3.93 -9.09
N PRO A 224 1.49 2.92 -8.28
CA PRO A 224 2.61 2.04 -8.58
C PRO A 224 2.53 1.46 -10.00
N GLY A 225 3.67 1.48 -10.70
CA GLY A 225 3.83 1.00 -12.07
C GLY A 225 3.56 2.03 -13.17
N VAL A 226 2.96 3.18 -12.85
CA VAL A 226 2.69 4.24 -13.84
C VAL A 226 3.99 4.98 -14.17
N ARG A 227 4.33 5.03 -15.46
CA ARG A 227 5.46 5.83 -15.96
C ARG A 227 5.05 7.28 -15.98
N HIS A 228 5.86 8.13 -15.37
CA HIS A 228 5.55 9.52 -15.29
C HIS A 228 6.79 10.43 -15.36
N HIS A 229 6.56 11.61 -15.91
CA HIS A 229 7.44 12.77 -15.81
C HIS A 229 6.59 14.04 -15.92
N ALA A 230 7.08 15.13 -15.34
CA ALA A 230 6.44 16.43 -15.41
C ALA A 230 7.37 17.44 -16.07
N GLU A 231 6.80 18.38 -16.81
CA GLU A 231 7.51 19.45 -17.51
C GLU A 231 6.84 20.79 -17.24
N GLY A 232 7.61 21.87 -17.42
CA GLY A 232 7.16 23.23 -17.18
C GLY A 232 7.82 23.87 -15.95
N ASP A 233 7.55 25.16 -15.77
CA ASP A 233 7.99 25.93 -14.60
C ASP A 233 6.95 25.75 -13.51
N ILE A 234 7.00 24.61 -12.81
CA ILE A 234 6.04 24.21 -11.77
C ILE A 234 6.75 23.85 -10.46
N GLU A 235 6.15 24.32 -9.38
CA GLU A 235 6.50 23.96 -8.00
C GLU A 235 5.39 23.09 -7.42
N VAL A 236 5.75 21.93 -6.87
CA VAL A 236 4.81 20.92 -6.38
C VAL A 236 5.20 20.45 -4.99
N LEU A 237 4.19 20.07 -4.19
CA LEU A 237 4.39 19.15 -3.08
C LEU A 237 4.29 17.72 -3.62
N ILE A 238 5.31 16.94 -3.31
CA ILE A 238 5.34 15.51 -3.51
C ILE A 238 5.01 14.83 -2.19
N ILE A 239 3.95 14.04 -2.19
CA ILE A 239 3.51 13.27 -1.03
C ILE A 239 3.54 11.79 -1.41
N CYS A 240 4.34 10.98 -0.74
CA CYS A 240 4.45 9.54 -1.05
C CYS A 240 3.90 8.70 0.10
N CYS A 241 3.21 7.60 -0.22
CA CYS A 241 2.79 6.58 0.74
C CYS A 241 3.02 5.17 0.14
N PRO A 242 3.84 4.29 0.75
CA PRO A 242 4.75 4.57 1.88
C PRO A 242 5.75 5.70 1.62
N PRO A 243 6.49 6.17 2.65
CA PRO A 243 7.51 7.21 2.48
C PRO A 243 8.52 6.87 1.39
N PHE A 244 8.95 7.89 0.63
CA PHE A 244 9.90 7.74 -0.46
C PHE A 244 11.27 7.26 0.03
N GLU A 245 11.81 6.25 -0.66
CA GLU A 245 13.16 5.74 -0.51
C GLU A 245 13.84 5.65 -1.88
N ASP A 246 15.14 5.94 -1.95
CA ASP A 246 15.89 6.03 -3.21
C ASP A 246 15.86 4.74 -4.06
N GLY A 247 15.60 3.59 -3.41
CA GLY A 247 15.53 2.28 -4.06
C GLY A 247 14.27 2.01 -4.90
N ASP A 248 13.24 2.86 -4.83
CA ASP A 248 11.97 2.65 -5.55
C ASP A 248 11.85 3.45 -6.85
N CYS A 249 12.95 3.97 -7.41
CA CYS A 249 12.96 4.65 -8.71
C CYS A 249 13.46 3.71 -9.82
N PHE A 250 12.58 3.38 -10.77
CA PHE A 250 12.89 2.52 -11.92
C PHE A 250 12.72 3.25 -13.25
N TYR A 251 13.48 2.83 -14.25
CA TYR A 251 13.46 3.38 -15.60
C TYR A 251 13.23 2.23 -16.57
N ASP A 252 12.51 2.47 -17.66
CA ASP A 252 12.52 1.54 -18.79
C ASP A 252 13.91 1.64 -19.46
N GLU A 253 14.50 0.49 -19.77
CA GLU A 253 15.81 0.37 -20.46
C GLU A 253 15.79 0.92 -21.89
#